data_AF-A0A4R1ZV81-F1
#
_entry.id   AF-A0A4R1ZV81-F1
#
_cell.length_a   1.000
_cell.length_b   1.000
_cell.length_c   1.000
_cell.angle_alpha   90.00
_cell.angle_beta   90.00
_cell.angle_gamma   90.00
#
_symmetry.space_group_name_H-M   'P 1'
#
loop_
_entity.id
_entity.type
_entity.pdbx_description
1 polymer ?
#
loop_
_entity_poly.entity_id
_entity_poly.type
_entity_poly.pdbx_seq_one_letter_code
_entity_poly.pdbx_strand_id
1 'polypeptide(L)'
;MSPEQKNGKEKRTVKKAVALKYEPGVHKAPVVTAKGRGYLAEQILEQAAEHHVPVQQDSSLVEVLSKLDVDQSIPPELYTLVAEVLSFVYRSDQRARDLDE
;
A
#
# COMPACT_ATOMS: atom_id res chain seq x y z
N MET A 1 39.24 4.18 29.80
CA MET A 1 38.51 4.22 28.52
C MET A 1 38.34 2.79 28.05
N SER A 2 37.12 2.25 28.17
CA SER A 2 36.72 0.97 27.58
C SER A 2 35.48 1.25 26.74
N PRO A 3 35.45 0.86 25.46
CA PRO A 3 34.44 1.32 24.52
C PRO A 3 33.08 0.67 24.81
N GLU A 4 32.05 1.53 24.92
CA GLU A 4 30.65 1.15 25.02
C GLU A 4 30.24 0.27 23.82
N GLN A 5 29.96 -1.01 24.09
CA GLN A 5 29.18 -1.84 23.18
C GLN A 5 27.70 -1.41 23.28
N LYS A 6 27.30 -0.41 22.50
CA LYS A 6 25.88 -0.18 22.19
C LYS A 6 25.52 -0.96 20.95
N ASN A 7 25.12 -2.21 21.17
CA ASN A 7 24.54 -3.09 20.17
C ASN A 7 23.15 -2.53 19.78
N GLY A 8 23.13 -1.61 18.81
CA GLY A 8 21.92 -1.09 18.20
C GLY A 8 21.24 -2.18 17.40
N LYS A 9 20.31 -2.91 18.01
CA LYS A 9 19.32 -3.70 17.26
C LYS A 9 18.47 -2.72 16.45
N GLU A 10 18.89 -2.39 15.23
CA GLU A 10 17.97 -1.88 14.21
C GLU A 10 16.79 -2.86 14.18
N LYS A 11 15.61 -2.38 14.62
CA LYS A 11 14.38 -3.13 14.44
C LYS A 11 14.24 -3.35 12.94
N ARG A 12 14.57 -4.55 12.47
CA ARG A 12 14.36 -4.97 11.08
C ARG A 12 12.86 -4.88 10.83
N THR A 13 12.38 -3.74 10.34
CA THR A 13 10.99 -3.51 10.02
C THR A 13 10.65 -4.42 8.85
N VAL A 14 9.91 -5.48 9.15
CA VAL A 14 9.48 -6.44 8.13
C VAL A 14 8.56 -5.69 7.18
N LYS A 15 8.94 -5.62 5.90
CA LYS A 15 8.17 -4.94 4.86
C LYS A 15 6.77 -5.54 4.77
N LYS A 16 5.77 -4.70 4.56
CA LYS A 16 4.38 -5.11 4.32
C LYS A 16 3.90 -4.49 3.02
N ALA A 17 3.00 -5.18 2.34
CA ALA A 17 2.31 -4.67 1.16
C ALA A 17 0.85 -5.13 1.18
N VAL A 18 -0.05 -4.26 0.72
CA VAL A 18 -1.47 -4.54 0.53
C VAL A 18 -1.87 -3.99 -0.83
N ALA A 19 -2.51 -4.81 -1.65
CA ALA A 19 -3.08 -4.41 -2.93
C ALA A 19 -4.58 -4.17 -2.78
N LEU A 20 -5.06 -3.07 -3.37
CA LEU A 20 -6.45 -2.67 -3.36
C LEU A 20 -6.99 -2.65 -4.79
N LYS A 21 -8.23 -3.06 -4.97
CA LYS A 21 -8.97 -2.94 -6.23
C LYS A 21 -10.26 -2.17 -5.99
N TYR A 22 -10.58 -1.23 -6.88
CA TYR A 22 -11.84 -0.53 -6.86
C TYR A 22 -12.51 -0.61 -8.23
N GLU A 23 -13.72 -1.17 -8.26
CA GLU A 23 -14.55 -1.30 -9.46
C GLU A 23 -15.86 -0.55 -9.23
N PRO A 24 -15.97 0.71 -9.72
CA PRO A 24 -17.20 1.48 -9.61
C PRO A 24 -18.39 0.71 -10.18
N GLY A 25 -19.50 0.69 -9.45
CA GLY A 25 -20.72 -0.01 -9.86
C GLY A 25 -20.77 -1.50 -9.50
N VAL A 26 -19.63 -2.13 -9.16
CA VAL A 26 -19.59 -3.51 -8.64
C VAL A 26 -19.53 -3.50 -7.12
N HIS A 27 -18.60 -2.72 -6.55
CA HIS A 27 -18.40 -2.63 -5.12
C HIS A 27 -18.61 -1.20 -4.63
N LYS A 28 -19.21 -1.06 -3.44
CA LYS A 28 -19.42 0.23 -2.77
C LYS A 28 -18.13 0.82 -2.19
N ALA A 29 -17.10 -0.02 -2.03
CA ALA A 29 -15.80 0.34 -1.48
C ALA A 29 -14.70 -0.46 -2.19
N PRO A 30 -13.45 0.01 -2.14
CA PRO A 30 -12.31 -0.80 -2.57
C PRO A 30 -12.23 -2.12 -1.80
N VAL A 31 -11.61 -3.13 -2.40
CA VAL A 31 -11.47 -4.47 -1.85
C VAL A 31 -9.98 -4.81 -1.78
N VAL A 32 -9.57 -5.51 -0.72
CA VAL A 32 -8.22 -6.04 -0.60
C VAL A 32 -8.07 -7.27 -1.49
N THR A 33 -7.20 -7.24 -2.48
CA THR A 33 -6.99 -8.38 -3.40
C THR A 33 -5.73 -9.17 -3.08
N ALA A 34 -4.75 -8.56 -2.40
CA ALA A 34 -3.56 -9.24 -1.92
C ALA A 34 -3.00 -8.55 -0.68
N LYS A 35 -2.36 -9.33 0.20
CA LYS A 35 -1.57 -8.82 1.33
C LYS A 35 -0.37 -9.71 1.59
N GLY A 36 0.74 -9.12 2.02
CA GLY A 36 1.98 -9.85 2.26
C GLY A 36 2.91 -9.17 3.25
N ARG A 37 3.87 -9.95 3.77
CA ARG A 37 4.96 -9.49 4.63
C ARG A 37 6.28 -10.12 4.22
N GLY A 38 7.38 -9.42 4.44
CA GLY A 38 8.73 -9.86 4.05
C GLY A 38 8.77 -10.19 2.56
N TYR A 39 9.23 -11.41 2.24
CA TYR A 39 9.32 -11.89 0.86
C TYR A 39 8.02 -11.75 0.05
N LEU A 40 6.87 -12.08 0.64
CA LEU A 40 5.59 -11.95 -0.09
C LEU A 40 5.24 -10.48 -0.39
N ALA A 41 5.62 -9.55 0.49
CA ALA A 41 5.45 -8.13 0.23
C ALA A 41 6.36 -7.65 -0.92
N GLU A 42 7.57 -8.19 -1.01
CA GLU A 42 8.49 -7.90 -2.13
C GLU A 42 7.92 -8.41 -3.45
N GLN A 43 7.38 -9.63 -3.49
CA GLN A 43 6.73 -10.19 -4.68
C GLN A 43 5.50 -9.37 -5.12
N ILE A 44 4.67 -8.91 -4.18
CA ILE A 44 3.53 -8.03 -4.51
C ILE A 44 4.02 -6.73 -5.17
N LEU A 45 5.10 -6.14 -4.65
CA LEU A 45 5.65 -4.89 -5.19
C LEU A 45 6.31 -5.09 -6.55
N GLU A 46 6.97 -6.23 -6.77
CA GLU A 46 7.55 -6.61 -8.06
C GLU A 46 6.45 -6.76 -9.12
N GLN A 47 5.37 -7.48 -8.81
CA GLN A 47 4.22 -7.62 -9.69
C GLN A 47 3.51 -6.28 -9.95
N ALA A 48 3.41 -5.41 -8.93
CA ALA A 48 2.87 -4.07 -9.11
C ALA A 48 3.71 -3.25 -10.10
N ALA A 49 5.05 -3.32 -10.02
CA ALA A 49 5.93 -2.64 -10.95
C ALA A 49 5.81 -3.18 -12.39
N GLU A 50 5.78 -4.51 -12.56
CA GLU A 50 5.63 -5.18 -13.85
C GLU A 50 4.32 -4.79 -14.55
N HIS A 51 3.23 -4.68 -13.79
CA HIS A 51 1.91 -4.32 -14.30
C HIS A 51 1.60 -2.82 -14.25
N HIS A 52 2.59 -1.96 -13.94
CA HIS A 52 2.43 -0.50 -13.85
C HIS A 52 1.33 -0.06 -12.85
N VAL A 53 1.12 -0.85 -11.79
CA VAL A 53 0.20 -0.50 -10.71
C VAL A 53 0.88 0.53 -9.79
N PRO A 54 0.24 1.69 -9.56
CA PRO A 54 0.80 2.73 -8.68
C PRO A 54 1.01 2.21 -7.25
N VAL A 55 2.16 2.55 -6.67
CA VAL A 55 2.52 2.17 -5.30
C VAL A 55 2.67 3.42 -4.44
N GLN A 56 1.89 3.49 -3.36
CA GLN A 56 2.05 4.50 -2.31
C GLN A 56 2.77 3.89 -1.10
N GLN A 57 3.86 4.51 -0.67
CA GLN A 57 4.61 4.07 0.51
C GLN A 57 4.17 4.84 1.76
N ASP A 58 3.38 4.20 2.61
CA ASP A 58 2.96 4.73 3.91
C ASP A 58 2.92 3.60 4.96
N SER A 59 3.81 3.70 5.95
CA SER A 59 3.96 2.70 7.01
C SER A 59 2.74 2.62 7.94
N SER A 60 2.05 3.73 8.18
CA SER A 60 0.87 3.77 9.06
C SER A 60 -0.33 3.14 8.36
N LEU A 61 -0.53 3.51 7.09
CA LEU A 61 -1.57 2.98 6.23
C LEU A 61 -1.45 1.47 6.04
N VAL A 62 -0.27 0.99 5.66
CA VAL A 62 -0.06 -0.44 5.40
C VAL A 62 -0.25 -1.27 6.67
N GLU A 63 0.09 -0.71 7.85
CA GLU A 63 -0.13 -1.40 9.13
C GLU A 63 -1.61 -1.61 9.40
N VAL A 64 -2.44 -0.59 9.15
CA VAL A 64 -3.90 -0.67 9.32
C VAL A 64 -4.53 -1.60 8.28
N LEU A 65 -4.22 -1.41 7.00
CA LEU A 65 -4.79 -2.21 5.91
C LEU A 65 -4.35 -3.68 5.96
N SER A 66 -3.15 -3.98 6.46
CA SER A 66 -2.67 -5.36 6.57
C SER A 66 -3.48 -6.24 7.53
N LYS A 67 -4.33 -5.62 8.37
CA LYS A 67 -5.23 -6.32 9.29
C LYS A 67 -6.51 -6.81 8.60
N LEU A 68 -6.86 -6.25 7.45
CA LEU A 68 -8.02 -6.68 6.67
C LEU A 68 -7.69 -7.97 5.93
N ASP A 69 -8.70 -8.80 5.68
CA ASP A 69 -8.57 -10.03 4.92
C ASP A 69 -8.63 -9.82 3.41
N VAL A 70 -8.08 -10.78 2.67
CA VAL A 70 -8.23 -10.81 1.21
C VAL A 70 -9.72 -11.01 0.91
N ASP A 71 -10.18 -10.36 -0.16
CA ASP A 71 -11.58 -10.24 -0.58
C ASP A 71 -12.47 -9.45 0.38
N GLN A 72 -11.91 -8.87 1.44
CA GLN A 72 -12.64 -7.98 2.34
C GLN A 72 -12.74 -6.58 1.72
N SER A 73 -13.96 -6.04 1.69
CA SER A 73 -14.19 -4.62 1.38
C SER A 73 -13.62 -3.74 2.50
N ILE A 74 -13.03 -2.61 2.13
CA ILE A 74 -12.60 -1.60 3.11
C ILE A 74 -13.82 -1.19 3.96
N PRO A 75 -13.69 -1.15 5.30
CA PRO A 75 -14.77 -0.70 6.17
C PRO A 75 -14.90 0.83 6.17
N PRO A 76 -16.10 1.38 6.47
CA PRO A 76 -16.37 2.82 6.42
C PRO A 76 -15.40 3.69 7.21
N GLU A 77 -14.95 3.20 8.38
CA GLU A 77 -14.01 3.93 9.25
C GLU A 77 -12.65 4.20 8.59
N LEU A 78 -12.31 3.44 7.54
CA LEU A 78 -11.05 3.56 6.79
C LEU A 78 -11.22 4.27 5.44
N TYR A 79 -12.42 4.75 5.10
CA TYR A 79 -12.67 5.39 3.80
C TYR A 79 -11.83 6.64 3.58
N THR A 80 -11.71 7.52 4.58
CA THR A 80 -10.90 8.74 4.46
C THR A 80 -9.44 8.42 4.14
N LEU A 81 -8.92 7.39 4.80
CA LEU A 81 -7.54 6.93 4.65
C LEU A 81 -7.30 6.38 3.23
N VAL A 82 -8.24 5.59 2.71
CA VAL A 82 -8.14 5.03 1.35
C VAL A 82 -8.41 6.08 0.27
N ALA A 83 -9.26 7.07 0.53
CA ALA A 83 -9.50 8.19 -0.39
C ALA A 83 -8.24 9.03 -0.63
N GLU A 84 -7.37 9.16 0.38
CA GLU A 84 -6.07 9.83 0.23
C GLU A 84 -5.17 9.11 -0.80
N VAL A 85 -5.13 7.78 -0.73
CA VAL A 85 -4.40 6.92 -1.69
C VAL A 85 -4.96 7.09 -3.10
N LEU A 86 -6.28 6.99 -3.26
CA LEU A 86 -6.93 7.12 -4.57
C LEU A 86 -6.74 8.53 -5.15
N SER A 87 -6.75 9.58 -4.32
CA SER A 87 -6.50 10.96 -4.75
C SER A 87 -5.07 11.16 -5.24
N PHE A 88 -4.08 10.46 -4.67
CA PHE A 88 -2.72 10.45 -5.18
C PHE A 88 -2.63 9.79 -6.57
N VAL A 89 -3.29 8.63 -6.74
CA VAL A 89 -3.33 7.92 -8.03
C VAL A 89 -4.00 8.78 -9.10
N TYR A 90 -5.16 9.38 -8.79
CA TYR A 90 -5.91 10.19 -9.75
C TYR A 90 -5.14 11.44 -10.20
N ARG A 91 -4.44 12.11 -9.28
CA ARG A 91 -3.56 13.24 -9.62
C ARG A 91 -2.35 12.81 -10.45
N SER A 92 -1.81 11.62 -10.21
CA SER A 92 -0.71 11.07 -11.00
C SER A 92 -1.17 10.72 -12.43
N ASP A 93 -2.38 10.19 -12.58
CA ASP A 93 -2.99 9.89 -13.88
C ASP A 93 -3.36 11.16 -14.66
N GLN A 94 -3.95 12.17 -13.99
CA GLN A 94 -4.23 13.47 -14.62
C GLN A 94 -2.95 14.17 -15.09
N ARG A 95 -1.90 14.16 -14.27
CA ARG A 95 -0.62 14.75 -14.65
C ARG A 95 0.07 14.01 -15.81
N ALA A 96 -0.18 12.71 -15.95
CA ALA A 96 0.28 11.95 -17.11
C ALA A 96 -0.50 12.34 -18.38
N ARG A 97 -1.82 12.54 -18.27
CA ARG A 97 -2.67 12.98 -19.40
C ARG A 97 -2.38 14.41 -19.86
N ASP A 98 -2.11 15.32 -18.93
CA ASP A 98 -1.83 16.75 -19.23
C ASP A 98 -0.45 16.96 -19.89
N LEU A 99 0.43 15.95 -19.92
CA LEU A 99 1.74 16.02 -20.57
C LEU A 99 1.73 15.48 -22.02
N ASP A 100 0.61 14.87 -22.44
CA ASP A 100 0.41 14.36 -23.80
C ASP A 100 -0.35 15.36 -24.71
N GLU A 101 -0.74 16.54 -24.21
CA GLU A 101 -1.33 17.68 -24.95
C GLU A 101 -0.33 18.83 -25.18
#